data_AF-A0A1Y3CAG5-F1
#
_entry.id   AF-A0A1Y3CAG5-F1
#
_cell.length_a   1.000
_cell.length_b   1.000
_cell.length_c   1.000
_cell.angle_alpha   90.00
_cell.angle_beta   90.00
_cell.angle_gamma   90.00
#
_symmetry.space_group_name_H-M   'P 1'
#
loop_
_entity.id
_entity.type
_entity.pdbx_description
1 polymer ?
#
loop_
_entity_poly.entity_id
_entity_poly.type
_entity_poly.pdbx_seq_one_letter_code
_entity_poly.pdbx_strand_id
1 'polypeptide(L)'
;MNILIVGNGFDLSHYLPTKYDHFMLVMKAIEKKDLDKPINDVLYSPFEHPIHLVTKYFQISKALDKKTYQMDFDELFSQFKQPKDIEFIGNTKKNYDVSNIHLTKIQVQEIQKQLQQNGWYSYFKHHVQEIKTWIDFEQKIEDVLVVVARCIVDLESMDHRDKIINYLNNRGQNSLKIKTKDLDTLNFFNFTIKNEGVMIPFNLNMDFCHGKNVKNGFSSADFMTFLYTELEKFIEIFNVYLEIIVGQLSQSKMIDIDAEWSYPDKIFSFNYTNTYQRLHDAVDVEYLHGSCGNDQNIVLGVSDLESESLKKIKAYGFTKYQQKLFKDTDFLFLDKYKAEIRKDKIEIEALKRQVMMPLGERYVRSLHEVLSEKERDQFLNLNFYIWGHSLDISDKDYIIDLFSLNDDMDRNVRVTVYYYDPNAKFSLLNNLLAILKKDKVEQWMKNKWLQFKKNPEIKFGEIISEKTA
;
A
#
# COMPACT_ATOMS: atom_id res chain seq x y z
N MET A 1 -7.31 22.89 16.25
CA MET A 1 -6.33 21.79 16.13
C MET A 1 -6.00 21.59 14.67
N ASN A 2 -4.71 21.51 14.32
CA ASN A 2 -4.21 21.24 12.98
C ASN A 2 -3.88 19.74 12.86
N ILE A 3 -4.54 19.06 11.94
CA ILE A 3 -4.36 17.63 11.66
C ILE A 3 -3.75 17.49 10.28
N LEU A 4 -2.61 16.81 10.19
CA LEU A 4 -2.01 16.45 8.91
C LEU A 4 -2.42 15.03 8.52
N ILE A 5 -2.88 14.84 7.29
CA ILE A 5 -3.13 13.53 6.69
C ILE A 5 -2.11 13.34 5.57
N VAL A 6 -1.23 12.36 5.71
CA VAL A 6 -0.19 12.07 4.72
C VAL A 6 -0.47 10.77 3.97
N GLY A 7 -0.19 10.80 2.66
CA GLY A 7 -0.15 9.60 1.80
C GLY A 7 1.14 9.55 0.99
N ASN A 8 1.25 8.59 0.08
CA ASN A 8 2.55 8.24 -0.54
C ASN A 8 3.21 9.42 -1.25
N GLY A 9 2.42 10.36 -1.78
CA GLY A 9 2.94 11.59 -2.38
C GLY A 9 3.75 12.48 -1.42
N PHE A 10 3.58 12.34 -0.10
CA PHE A 10 4.40 13.00 0.91
C PHE A 10 5.84 12.46 0.84
N ASP A 11 6.03 11.15 0.95
CA ASP A 11 7.33 10.49 0.82
C ASP A 11 8.00 10.80 -0.52
N LEU A 12 7.22 10.81 -1.61
CA LEU A 12 7.73 11.15 -2.94
C LEU A 12 8.17 12.61 -3.05
N SER A 13 7.48 13.53 -2.37
CA SER A 13 7.90 14.94 -2.30
C SER A 13 9.22 15.08 -1.54
N HIS A 14 9.50 14.15 -0.62
CA HIS A 14 10.78 14.03 0.08
C HIS A 14 11.85 13.26 -0.70
N TYR A 15 11.63 12.90 -1.96
CA TYR A 15 12.54 12.05 -2.74
C TYR A 15 12.83 10.68 -2.09
N LEU A 16 11.91 10.14 -1.29
CA LEU A 16 12.01 8.78 -0.79
C LEU A 16 11.45 7.80 -1.83
N PRO A 17 12.14 6.68 -2.13
CA PRO A 17 11.76 5.81 -3.23
C PRO A 17 10.60 4.88 -2.83
N THR A 18 9.38 5.39 -2.73
CA THR A 18 8.22 4.63 -2.23
C THR A 18 7.13 4.38 -3.29
N LYS A 19 7.41 4.65 -4.57
CA LYS A 19 6.53 4.21 -5.66
C LYS A 19 6.58 2.70 -5.80
N TYR A 20 5.47 2.12 -6.25
CA TYR A 20 5.41 0.71 -6.64
C TYR A 20 6.55 0.33 -7.60
N ASP A 21 6.76 1.12 -8.65
CA ASP A 21 7.82 0.86 -9.63
C ASP A 21 9.22 0.89 -9.00
N HIS A 22 9.44 1.73 -7.99
CA HIS A 22 10.73 1.79 -7.30
C HIS A 22 11.02 0.46 -6.58
N PHE A 23 10.03 -0.05 -5.85
CA PHE A 23 10.11 -1.37 -5.21
C PHE A 23 10.39 -2.47 -6.24
N MET A 24 9.59 -2.55 -7.30
CA MET A 24 9.72 -3.61 -8.31
C MET A 24 11.06 -3.57 -9.06
N LEU A 25 11.58 -2.38 -9.36
CA LEU A 25 12.87 -2.23 -10.03
C LEU A 25 14.04 -2.63 -9.12
N VAL A 26 13.97 -2.34 -7.82
CA VAL A 26 14.97 -2.79 -6.85
C VAL A 26 14.91 -4.30 -6.65
N MET A 27 13.71 -4.89 -6.50
CA MET A 27 13.56 -6.35 -6.42
C MET A 27 14.11 -7.04 -7.67
N LYS A 28 13.89 -6.45 -8.86
CA LYS A 28 14.48 -6.92 -10.12
C LYS A 28 16.00 -6.79 -10.16
N ALA A 29 16.59 -5.78 -9.52
CA ALA A 29 18.05 -5.65 -9.41
C ALA A 29 18.62 -6.78 -8.56
N ILE A 30 18.00 -7.03 -7.39
CA ILE A 30 18.38 -8.09 -6.45
C ILE A 30 18.26 -9.46 -7.12
N GLU A 31 17.13 -9.73 -7.77
CA GLU A 31 16.88 -10.98 -8.51
C GLU A 31 17.95 -11.26 -9.58
N LYS A 32 18.46 -10.21 -10.25
CA LYS A 32 19.46 -10.33 -11.32
C LYS A 32 20.91 -10.42 -10.85
N LYS A 33 21.20 -10.18 -9.57
CA LYS A 33 22.58 -10.25 -9.06
C LYS A 33 23.07 -11.70 -9.16
N ASP A 34 23.95 -11.95 -10.13
CA ASP A 34 24.59 -13.26 -10.30
C ASP A 34 25.72 -13.42 -9.27
N LEU A 35 25.41 -14.18 -8.23
CA LEU A 35 26.35 -14.45 -7.13
C LEU A 35 27.37 -15.54 -7.49
N ASP A 36 27.18 -16.31 -8.57
CA ASP A 36 28.12 -17.34 -8.98
C ASP A 36 29.09 -16.83 -10.04
N LYS A 37 28.71 -15.77 -10.78
CA LYS A 37 29.54 -15.13 -11.80
C LYS A 37 30.98 -14.87 -11.39
N PRO A 38 31.32 -14.28 -10.22
CA PRO A 38 32.71 -14.02 -9.89
C PRO A 38 33.56 -15.30 -9.81
N ILE A 39 32.99 -16.40 -9.32
CA ILE A 39 33.67 -17.70 -9.23
C ILE A 39 33.74 -18.34 -10.62
N ASN A 40 32.65 -18.31 -11.37
CA ASN A 40 32.59 -18.86 -12.73
C ASN A 40 33.56 -18.14 -13.68
N ASP A 41 33.71 -16.81 -13.56
CA ASP A 41 34.68 -16.02 -14.31
C ASP A 41 36.11 -16.50 -14.04
N VAL A 42 36.43 -16.97 -12.82
CA VAL A 42 37.76 -17.53 -12.48
C VAL A 42 37.93 -18.95 -13.02
N LEU A 43 36.91 -19.80 -12.87
CA LEU A 43 36.97 -21.21 -13.22
C LEU A 43 36.98 -21.45 -14.73
N TYR A 44 36.22 -20.65 -15.48
CA TYR A 44 35.95 -20.88 -16.90
C TYR A 44 36.61 -19.85 -17.83
N SER A 45 37.38 -18.87 -17.32
CA SER A 45 38.14 -17.96 -18.19
C SER A 45 39.21 -18.73 -18.99
N PRO A 46 39.28 -18.57 -20.33
CA PRO A 46 40.36 -19.12 -21.15
C PRO A 46 41.73 -18.60 -20.69
N PHE A 47 42.74 -19.46 -20.72
CA PHE A 47 44.12 -19.10 -20.43
C PHE A 47 45.00 -19.45 -21.63
N GLU A 48 44.96 -18.59 -22.64
CA GLU A 48 45.60 -18.87 -23.94
C GLU A 48 46.96 -18.17 -24.12
N HIS A 49 47.23 -17.11 -23.36
CA HIS A 49 48.43 -16.27 -23.49
C HIS A 49 48.88 -15.70 -22.13
N PRO A 50 50.19 -15.46 -21.87
CA PRO A 50 50.67 -14.93 -20.60
C PRO A 50 50.03 -13.60 -20.15
N ILE A 51 49.54 -12.79 -21.10
CA ILE A 51 48.81 -11.55 -20.78
C ILE A 51 47.49 -11.81 -20.02
N HIS A 52 46.91 -13.01 -20.14
CA HIS A 52 45.73 -13.43 -19.38
C HIS A 52 46.04 -13.74 -17.91
N LEU A 53 47.32 -13.84 -17.50
CA LEU A 53 47.68 -13.93 -16.07
C LEU A 53 47.19 -12.72 -15.29
N VAL A 54 47.31 -11.53 -15.89
CA VAL A 54 46.87 -10.27 -15.29
C VAL A 54 45.35 -10.26 -15.15
N THR A 55 44.62 -10.64 -16.21
CA THR A 55 43.15 -10.76 -16.18
C THR A 55 42.70 -11.76 -15.12
N LYS A 56 43.36 -12.92 -15.05
CA LYS A 56 43.03 -13.99 -14.09
C LYS A 56 43.32 -13.57 -12.65
N TYR A 57 44.39 -12.83 -12.41
CA TYR A 57 44.68 -12.21 -11.12
C TYR A 57 43.54 -11.27 -10.68
N PHE A 58 43.08 -10.37 -11.57
CA PHE A 58 41.97 -9.47 -11.26
C PHE A 58 40.66 -10.23 -11.00
N GLN A 59 40.36 -11.29 -11.76
CA GLN A 59 39.19 -12.13 -11.53
C GLN A 59 39.25 -12.84 -10.18
N ILE A 60 40.40 -13.42 -9.81
CA ILE A 60 40.60 -14.05 -8.49
C ILE A 60 40.46 -13.02 -7.37
N SER A 61 41.10 -11.87 -7.51
CA SER A 61 40.99 -10.78 -6.52
C SER A 61 39.54 -10.37 -6.32
N LYS A 62 38.75 -10.26 -7.41
CA LYS A 62 37.33 -9.94 -7.34
C LYS A 62 36.50 -11.05 -6.70
N ALA A 63 36.77 -12.32 -7.02
CA ALA A 63 36.06 -13.46 -6.43
C ALA A 63 36.36 -13.65 -4.94
N LEU A 64 37.54 -13.23 -4.47
CA LEU A 64 37.90 -13.27 -3.04
C LEU A 64 37.38 -12.06 -2.25
N ASP A 65 37.01 -10.96 -2.92
CA ASP A 65 36.46 -9.79 -2.26
C ASP A 65 35.00 -10.00 -1.87
N LYS A 66 34.73 -9.89 -0.55
CA LYS A 66 33.37 -9.98 0.00
C LYS A 66 32.43 -8.91 -0.59
N LYS A 67 32.94 -7.71 -0.91
CA LYS A 67 32.14 -6.61 -1.47
C LYS A 67 31.55 -6.95 -2.83
N THR A 68 32.19 -7.82 -3.61
CA THR A 68 31.68 -8.28 -4.92
C THR A 68 30.28 -8.88 -4.85
N TYR A 69 29.98 -9.56 -3.73
CA TYR A 69 28.71 -10.25 -3.51
C TYR A 69 27.70 -9.40 -2.75
N GLN A 70 28.07 -8.18 -2.36
CA GLN A 70 27.14 -7.22 -1.77
C GLN A 70 26.41 -6.46 -2.87
N MET A 71 25.38 -5.71 -2.49
CA MET A 71 24.75 -4.71 -3.35
C MET A 71 24.71 -3.39 -2.62
N ASP A 72 25.42 -2.39 -3.14
CA ASP A 72 25.31 -1.02 -2.63
C ASP A 72 24.07 -0.29 -3.20
N PHE A 73 23.87 0.95 -2.79
CA PHE A 73 22.78 1.80 -3.27
C PHE A 73 22.74 1.88 -4.81
N ASP A 74 23.86 2.11 -5.48
CA ASP A 74 23.86 2.29 -6.94
C ASP A 74 23.53 0.96 -7.66
N GLU A 75 23.99 -0.17 -7.13
CA GLU A 75 23.63 -1.51 -7.64
C GLU A 75 22.15 -1.83 -7.43
N LEU A 76 21.57 -1.47 -6.28
CA LEU A 76 20.14 -1.67 -5.97
C LEU A 76 19.25 -0.90 -6.93
N PHE A 77 19.63 0.32 -7.30
CA PHE A 77 18.89 1.17 -8.23
C PHE A 77 19.34 1.02 -9.69
N SER A 78 20.18 0.04 -10.02
CA SER A 78 20.76 -0.17 -11.36
C SER A 78 19.74 -0.47 -12.47
N GLN A 79 18.52 -0.90 -12.13
CA GLN A 79 17.46 -1.20 -13.12
C GLN A 79 16.65 0.03 -13.54
N PHE A 80 16.93 1.20 -12.97
CA PHE A 80 16.24 2.46 -13.28
C PHE A 80 16.77 3.00 -14.60
N LYS A 81 15.91 3.00 -15.63
CA LYS A 81 16.29 3.36 -17.01
C LYS A 81 15.61 4.63 -17.52
N GLN A 82 14.51 5.03 -16.91
CA GLN A 82 13.78 6.22 -17.32
C GLN A 82 14.49 7.46 -16.78
N PRO A 83 14.68 8.53 -17.59
CA PRO A 83 15.37 9.74 -17.14
C PRO A 83 14.78 10.34 -15.86
N LYS A 84 13.45 10.34 -15.73
CA LYS A 84 12.75 10.85 -14.54
C LYS A 84 13.06 10.06 -13.28
N ASP A 85 13.18 8.74 -13.38
CA ASP A 85 13.45 7.91 -12.22
C ASP A 85 14.94 7.97 -11.82
N ILE A 86 15.84 8.08 -12.81
CA ILE A 86 17.27 8.34 -12.57
C ILE A 86 17.45 9.70 -11.87
N GLU A 87 16.76 10.74 -12.34
CA GLU A 87 16.77 12.06 -11.71
C GLU A 87 16.22 12.01 -10.28
N PHE A 88 15.11 11.28 -10.05
CA PHE A 88 14.52 11.10 -8.73
C PHE A 88 15.52 10.47 -7.76
N ILE A 89 16.17 9.36 -8.14
CA ILE A 89 17.18 8.68 -7.31
C ILE A 89 18.44 9.52 -7.14
N GLY A 90 18.81 10.31 -8.15
CA GLY A 90 19.87 11.32 -8.04
C GLY A 90 19.57 12.35 -6.95
N ASN A 91 18.31 12.82 -6.87
CA ASN A 91 17.88 13.72 -5.81
C ASN A 91 17.84 13.01 -4.43
N THR A 92 17.45 11.74 -4.37
CA THR A 92 17.58 10.94 -3.14
C THR A 92 19.04 10.93 -2.65
N LYS A 93 19.98 10.55 -3.51
CA LYS A 93 21.42 10.49 -3.18
C LYS A 93 22.01 11.85 -2.81
N LYS A 94 21.46 12.94 -3.38
CA LYS A 94 21.89 14.32 -3.10
C LYS A 94 21.41 14.82 -1.73
N ASN A 95 20.29 14.30 -1.21
CA ASN A 95 19.61 14.85 -0.03
C ASN A 95 19.65 13.94 1.21
N TYR A 96 20.09 12.69 1.05
CA TYR A 96 20.21 11.70 2.14
C TYR A 96 21.57 11.05 2.15
N ASP A 97 22.00 10.55 3.32
CA ASP A 97 23.15 9.65 3.41
C ASP A 97 22.75 8.24 2.98
N VAL A 98 23.37 7.77 1.90
CA VAL A 98 23.14 6.44 1.32
C VAL A 98 24.28 5.46 1.63
N SER A 99 25.32 5.89 2.35
CA SER A 99 26.54 5.08 2.59
C SER A 99 26.27 3.80 3.37
N ASN A 100 25.25 3.81 4.24
CA ASN A 100 24.84 2.66 5.02
C ASN A 100 23.90 1.70 4.27
N ILE A 101 23.40 2.09 3.10
CA ILE A 101 22.44 1.30 2.31
C ILE A 101 23.21 0.28 1.47
N HIS A 102 23.33 -0.94 2.01
CA HIS A 102 23.93 -2.05 1.32
C HIS A 102 23.31 -3.38 1.79
N LEU A 103 23.20 -4.33 0.87
CA LEU A 103 22.79 -5.70 1.16
C LEU A 103 24.00 -6.61 1.21
N THR A 104 24.10 -7.41 2.26
CA THR A 104 25.08 -8.50 2.34
C THR A 104 24.72 -9.63 1.37
N LYS A 105 25.70 -10.48 1.03
CA LYS A 105 25.47 -11.69 0.21
C LYS A 105 24.31 -12.54 0.74
N ILE A 106 24.23 -12.71 2.07
CA ILE A 106 23.20 -13.53 2.73
C ILE A 106 21.82 -12.90 2.51
N GLN A 107 21.69 -11.59 2.71
CA GLN A 107 20.42 -10.88 2.46
C GLN A 107 20.01 -10.95 0.99
N VAL A 108 20.95 -10.78 0.05
CA VAL A 108 20.67 -10.94 -1.39
C VAL A 108 20.15 -12.34 -1.69
N GLN A 109 20.80 -13.39 -1.19
CA GLN A 109 20.37 -14.78 -1.41
C GLN A 109 18.98 -15.07 -0.82
N GLU A 110 18.71 -14.58 0.38
CA GLU A 110 17.42 -14.80 1.04
C GLU A 110 16.29 -14.09 0.28
N ILE A 111 16.48 -12.82 -0.11
CA ILE A 111 15.50 -12.09 -0.92
C ILE A 111 15.32 -12.78 -2.28
N GLN A 112 16.40 -13.19 -2.97
CA GLN A 112 16.30 -13.92 -4.24
C GLN A 112 15.44 -15.18 -4.12
N LYS A 113 15.62 -15.97 -3.05
CA LYS A 113 14.83 -17.16 -2.78
C LYS A 113 13.35 -16.82 -2.54
N GLN A 114 13.07 -15.80 -1.74
CA GLN A 114 11.71 -15.35 -1.46
C GLN A 114 11.01 -14.88 -2.74
N LEU A 115 11.68 -14.08 -3.58
CA LEU A 115 11.16 -13.61 -4.86
C LEU A 115 10.84 -14.75 -5.83
N GLN A 116 11.72 -15.76 -5.93
CA GLN A 116 11.51 -16.92 -6.81
C GLN A 116 10.35 -17.81 -6.39
N GLN A 117 10.09 -17.90 -5.08
CA GLN A 117 9.07 -18.78 -4.53
C GLN A 117 7.69 -18.10 -4.42
N ASN A 118 7.63 -16.77 -4.47
CA ASN A 118 6.41 -16.02 -4.24
C ASN A 118 5.56 -15.87 -5.52
N GLY A 119 4.36 -16.47 -5.51
CA GLY A 119 3.44 -16.42 -6.64
C GLY A 119 2.91 -15.02 -6.96
N TRP A 120 2.66 -14.21 -5.93
CA TRP A 120 2.20 -12.83 -6.08
C TRP A 120 3.25 -11.94 -6.71
N TYR A 121 4.49 -11.98 -6.24
CA TYR A 121 5.60 -11.23 -6.87
C TYR A 121 5.74 -11.61 -8.35
N SER A 122 5.66 -12.90 -8.67
CA SER A 122 5.73 -13.38 -10.07
C SER A 122 4.59 -12.82 -10.92
N TYR A 123 3.37 -12.79 -10.38
CA TYR A 123 2.21 -12.21 -11.02
C TYR A 123 2.37 -10.69 -11.24
N PHE A 124 2.75 -9.94 -10.20
CA PHE A 124 2.95 -8.50 -10.28
C PHE A 124 4.08 -8.10 -11.22
N LYS A 125 5.16 -8.88 -11.24
CA LYS A 125 6.27 -8.71 -12.17
C LYS A 125 5.83 -8.93 -13.62
N HIS A 126 4.95 -9.89 -13.88
CA HIS A 126 4.38 -10.11 -15.22
C HIS A 126 3.52 -8.92 -15.68
N HIS A 127 2.77 -8.32 -14.74
CA HIS A 127 1.90 -7.17 -15.00
C HIS A 127 2.55 -5.81 -14.70
N VAL A 128 3.88 -5.73 -14.59
CA VAL A 128 4.59 -4.51 -14.15
C VAL A 128 4.35 -3.29 -15.05
N GLN A 129 3.99 -3.50 -16.33
CA GLN A 129 3.66 -2.39 -17.24
C GLN A 129 2.23 -1.84 -17.04
N GLU A 130 1.35 -2.63 -16.42
CA GLU A 130 -0.05 -2.27 -16.14
C GLU A 130 -0.20 -1.58 -14.78
N ILE A 131 0.71 -1.85 -13.84
CA ILE A 131 0.67 -1.33 -12.47
C ILE A 131 1.57 -0.10 -12.39
N LYS A 132 1.00 1.08 -12.11
CA LYS A 132 1.76 2.34 -11.97
C LYS A 132 1.77 2.86 -10.55
N THR A 133 0.78 2.45 -9.75
CA THR A 133 0.54 2.93 -8.40
C THR A 133 0.19 1.77 -7.47
N TRP A 134 0.23 2.00 -6.17
CA TRP A 134 -0.25 1.04 -5.17
C TRP A 134 -1.76 0.74 -5.29
N ILE A 135 -2.55 1.64 -5.88
CA ILE A 135 -3.97 1.41 -6.16
C ILE A 135 -4.13 0.41 -7.31
N ASP A 136 -3.34 0.56 -8.39
CA ASP A 136 -3.35 -0.41 -9.50
C ASP A 136 -2.92 -1.81 -9.01
N PHE A 137 -2.04 -1.86 -8.01
CA PHE A 137 -1.64 -3.10 -7.37
C PHE A 137 -2.81 -3.76 -6.61
N GLU A 138 -3.59 -2.98 -5.84
CA GLU A 138 -4.78 -3.48 -5.14
C GLU A 138 -5.82 -4.01 -6.15
N GLN A 139 -6.02 -3.31 -7.27
CA GLN A 139 -6.88 -3.76 -8.36
C GLN A 139 -6.41 -5.10 -8.96
N LYS A 140 -5.10 -5.34 -9.00
CA LYS A 140 -4.54 -6.62 -9.48
C LYS A 140 -4.75 -7.77 -8.52
N ILE A 141 -4.80 -7.52 -7.21
CA ILE A 141 -5.26 -8.52 -6.24
C ILE A 141 -6.73 -8.84 -6.52
N GLU A 142 -7.56 -7.82 -6.72
CA GLU A 142 -8.98 -8.01 -7.04
C GLU A 142 -9.19 -8.82 -8.33
N ASP A 143 -8.42 -8.53 -9.40
CA ASP A 143 -8.44 -9.28 -10.66
C ASP A 143 -8.24 -10.80 -10.41
N VAL A 144 -7.25 -11.16 -9.58
CA VAL A 144 -6.98 -12.55 -9.20
C VAL A 144 -8.15 -13.12 -8.41
N LEU A 145 -8.67 -12.40 -7.40
CA LEU A 145 -9.82 -12.87 -6.61
C LEU A 145 -11.06 -13.11 -7.46
N VAL A 146 -11.32 -12.28 -8.47
CA VAL A 146 -12.42 -12.48 -9.44
C VAL A 146 -12.21 -13.74 -10.29
N VAL A 147 -10.97 -14.04 -10.68
CA VAL A 147 -10.63 -15.30 -11.36
C VAL A 147 -10.88 -16.51 -10.43
N VAL A 148 -10.41 -16.43 -9.20
CA VAL A 148 -10.57 -17.48 -8.18
C VAL A 148 -12.06 -17.71 -7.89
N ALA A 149 -12.85 -16.66 -7.73
CA ALA A 149 -14.28 -16.73 -7.50
C ALA A 149 -15.04 -17.50 -8.58
N ARG A 150 -14.68 -17.26 -9.86
CA ARG A 150 -15.26 -17.98 -11.00
C ARG A 150 -14.83 -19.44 -11.00
N CYS A 151 -13.54 -19.69 -10.74
CA CYS A 151 -13.00 -21.04 -10.67
C CYS A 151 -13.67 -21.88 -9.56
N ILE A 152 -13.90 -21.30 -8.37
CA ILE A 152 -14.60 -21.96 -7.28
C ILE A 152 -16.01 -22.38 -7.71
N VAL A 153 -16.77 -21.47 -8.32
CA VAL A 153 -18.14 -21.76 -8.79
C VAL A 153 -18.14 -22.90 -9.82
N ASP A 154 -17.22 -22.85 -10.78
CA ASP A 154 -17.10 -23.89 -11.79
C ASP A 154 -16.77 -25.24 -11.15
N LEU A 155 -15.75 -25.31 -10.29
CA LEU A 155 -15.27 -26.55 -9.70
C LEU A 155 -16.22 -27.14 -8.65
N GLU A 156 -16.92 -26.31 -7.85
CA GLU A 156 -17.94 -26.79 -6.90
C GLU A 156 -19.13 -27.45 -7.61
N SER A 157 -19.38 -27.09 -8.87
CA SER A 157 -20.44 -27.72 -9.68
C SER A 157 -20.07 -29.09 -10.24
N MET A 158 -18.80 -29.52 -10.09
CA MET A 158 -18.27 -30.75 -10.67
C MET A 158 -18.19 -31.87 -9.62
N ASP A 159 -18.81 -33.01 -9.93
CA ASP A 159 -18.94 -34.19 -9.08
C ASP A 159 -17.82 -35.25 -9.26
N HIS A 160 -17.03 -35.13 -10.33
CA HIS A 160 -16.07 -36.16 -10.74
C HIS A 160 -14.74 -35.59 -11.25
N ARG A 161 -13.65 -36.30 -10.93
CA ARG A 161 -12.27 -35.95 -11.34
C ARG A 161 -12.13 -35.72 -12.84
N ASP A 162 -12.79 -36.54 -13.67
CA ASP A 162 -12.66 -36.43 -15.13
C ASP A 162 -13.24 -35.12 -15.66
N LYS A 163 -14.29 -34.56 -15.02
CA LYS A 163 -14.84 -33.24 -15.37
C LYS A 163 -13.83 -32.14 -15.06
N ILE A 164 -13.18 -32.20 -13.90
CA ILE A 164 -12.13 -31.24 -13.50
C ILE A 164 -10.95 -31.32 -14.49
N ILE A 165 -10.50 -32.52 -14.83
CA ILE A 165 -9.41 -32.71 -15.81
C ILE A 165 -9.79 -32.11 -17.16
N ASN A 166 -11.01 -32.39 -17.65
CA ASN A 166 -11.46 -31.83 -18.92
C ASN A 166 -11.56 -30.30 -18.87
N TYR A 167 -12.05 -29.74 -17.76
CA TYR A 167 -12.10 -28.30 -17.51
C TYR A 167 -10.74 -27.64 -17.60
N LEU A 168 -9.73 -28.18 -16.90
CA LEU A 168 -8.36 -27.64 -16.89
C LEU A 168 -7.64 -27.80 -18.25
N ASN A 169 -8.01 -28.81 -19.04
CA ASN A 169 -7.40 -29.10 -20.34
C ASN A 169 -8.22 -28.57 -21.52
N ASN A 170 -9.24 -27.74 -21.27
CA ASN A 170 -10.11 -27.16 -22.30
C ASN A 170 -10.77 -28.19 -23.24
N ARG A 171 -11.11 -29.36 -22.71
CA ARG A 171 -11.77 -30.45 -23.44
C ARG A 171 -13.27 -30.50 -23.13
N GLY A 172 -14.07 -30.90 -24.11
CA GLY A 172 -15.53 -31.06 -23.96
C GLY A 172 -16.35 -29.86 -24.46
N GLN A 173 -17.58 -29.74 -23.97
CA GLN A 173 -18.49 -28.64 -24.32
C GLN A 173 -18.02 -27.30 -23.71
N ASN A 174 -18.43 -26.18 -24.28
CA ASN A 174 -17.93 -24.86 -23.88
C ASN A 174 -18.25 -24.47 -22.42
N SER A 175 -19.32 -25.00 -21.83
CA SER A 175 -19.66 -24.81 -20.41
C SER A 175 -18.74 -25.54 -19.43
N LEU A 176 -17.81 -26.37 -19.92
CA LEU A 176 -16.89 -27.19 -19.13
C LEU A 176 -15.44 -26.85 -19.46
N LYS A 177 -15.13 -25.58 -19.76
CA LYS A 177 -13.77 -25.11 -20.11
C LYS A 177 -13.39 -23.89 -19.28
N ILE A 178 -12.20 -23.92 -18.71
CA ILE A 178 -11.62 -22.73 -18.09
C ILE A 178 -11.18 -21.74 -19.17
N LYS A 179 -11.34 -20.43 -18.95
CA LYS A 179 -10.74 -19.47 -19.89
C LYS A 179 -9.22 -19.57 -19.79
N THR A 180 -8.52 -19.57 -20.92
CA THR A 180 -7.05 -19.66 -20.93
C THR A 180 -6.40 -18.59 -20.04
N LYS A 181 -6.86 -17.33 -20.13
CA LYS A 181 -6.38 -16.22 -19.28
C LYS A 181 -6.57 -16.49 -17.77
N ASP A 182 -7.68 -17.14 -17.40
CA ASP A 182 -7.97 -17.46 -16.00
C ASP A 182 -7.01 -18.55 -15.52
N LEU A 183 -6.80 -19.60 -16.32
CA LEU A 183 -5.84 -20.65 -16.00
C LEU A 183 -4.40 -20.12 -15.91
N ASP A 184 -4.00 -19.24 -16.84
CA ASP A 184 -2.69 -18.58 -16.82
C ASP A 184 -2.51 -17.76 -15.54
N THR A 185 -3.55 -17.03 -15.11
CA THR A 185 -3.56 -16.26 -13.86
C THR A 185 -3.41 -17.17 -12.64
N LEU A 186 -4.19 -18.26 -12.58
CA LEU A 186 -4.14 -19.22 -11.47
C LEU A 186 -2.79 -19.97 -11.41
N ASN A 187 -2.14 -20.18 -12.55
CA ASN A 187 -0.87 -20.91 -12.61
C ASN A 187 0.33 -20.12 -12.07
N PHE A 188 0.24 -18.80 -11.86
CA PHE A 188 1.21 -18.08 -11.02
C PHE A 188 1.25 -18.62 -9.58
N PHE A 189 0.17 -19.26 -9.14
CA PHE A 189 -0.02 -19.83 -7.82
C PHE A 189 0.05 -21.35 -7.82
N ASN A 190 0.71 -21.95 -8.83
CA ASN A 190 0.87 -23.40 -8.99
C ASN A 190 -0.46 -24.17 -8.92
N PHE A 191 -1.54 -23.57 -9.43
CA PHE A 191 -2.88 -24.16 -9.39
C PHE A 191 -2.95 -25.52 -10.08
N THR A 192 -2.19 -25.68 -11.17
CA THR A 192 -2.06 -26.95 -11.88
C THR A 192 -0.62 -27.46 -11.92
N ILE A 193 -0.49 -28.79 -12.01
CA ILE A 193 0.76 -29.49 -12.30
C ILE A 193 0.70 -29.92 -13.77
N LYS A 194 1.78 -29.62 -14.51
CA LYS A 194 1.95 -30.02 -15.90
C LYS A 194 2.76 -31.31 -16.00
N ASN A 195 2.16 -32.35 -16.55
CA ASN A 195 2.82 -33.59 -16.90
C ASN A 195 3.30 -33.51 -18.36
N GLU A 196 4.62 -33.57 -18.57
CA GLU A 196 5.21 -33.54 -19.91
C GLU A 196 4.96 -34.86 -20.67
N GLY A 197 4.81 -34.77 -21.99
CA GLY A 197 4.68 -35.94 -22.87
C GLY A 197 3.31 -36.63 -22.88
N VAL A 198 2.30 -36.10 -22.18
CA VAL A 198 0.94 -36.65 -22.18
C VAL A 198 -0.07 -35.75 -22.89
N MET A 199 -1.08 -36.39 -23.50
CA MET A 199 -2.14 -35.70 -24.27
C MET A 199 -3.04 -34.81 -23.39
N ILE A 200 -3.08 -35.07 -22.09
CA ILE A 200 -3.82 -34.33 -21.05
C ILE A 200 -2.78 -33.84 -20.04
N PRO A 201 -2.14 -32.68 -20.30
CA PRO A 201 -0.99 -32.24 -19.52
C PRO A 201 -1.34 -31.71 -18.13
N PHE A 202 -2.52 -31.09 -17.93
CA PHE A 202 -2.80 -30.38 -16.68
C PHE A 202 -3.62 -31.23 -15.70
N ASN A 203 -3.15 -31.29 -14.45
CA ASN A 203 -3.91 -31.80 -13.31
C ASN A 203 -3.98 -30.74 -12.23
N LEU A 204 -5.06 -30.76 -11.44
CA LEU A 204 -5.15 -29.92 -10.25
C LEU A 204 -4.01 -30.26 -9.29
N ASN A 205 -3.37 -29.25 -8.71
CA ASN A 205 -2.37 -29.46 -7.70
C ASN A 205 -3.00 -30.15 -6.48
N MET A 206 -2.39 -31.24 -5.99
CA MET A 206 -2.97 -32.01 -4.90
C MET A 206 -3.06 -31.22 -3.60
N ASP A 207 -2.18 -30.22 -3.40
CA ASP A 207 -2.24 -29.35 -2.22
C ASP A 207 -3.55 -28.56 -2.13
N PHE A 208 -4.25 -28.40 -3.25
CA PHE A 208 -5.56 -27.73 -3.33
C PHE A 208 -6.70 -28.73 -3.44
N CYS A 209 -6.49 -29.98 -3.02
CA CYS A 209 -7.50 -31.02 -2.98
C CYS A 209 -7.77 -31.45 -1.54
N HIS A 210 -9.01 -31.81 -1.23
CA HIS A 210 -9.38 -32.26 0.12
C HIS A 210 -8.52 -33.43 0.59
N GLY A 211 -7.81 -33.25 1.71
CA GLY A 211 -6.91 -34.27 2.26
C GLY A 211 -5.71 -34.58 1.36
N LYS A 212 -5.28 -33.62 0.54
CA LYS A 212 -4.17 -33.76 -0.42
C LYS A 212 -4.36 -34.91 -1.42
N ASN A 213 -5.59 -35.16 -1.82
CA ASN A 213 -5.94 -36.26 -2.71
C ASN A 213 -6.85 -35.79 -3.84
N VAL A 214 -6.36 -35.86 -5.08
CA VAL A 214 -7.07 -35.42 -6.30
C VAL A 214 -8.43 -36.11 -6.46
N LYS A 215 -8.63 -37.30 -5.88
CA LYS A 215 -9.92 -38.01 -5.93
C LYS A 215 -11.02 -37.32 -5.11
N ASN A 216 -10.64 -36.55 -4.09
CA ASN A 216 -11.57 -35.90 -3.20
C ASN A 216 -12.04 -34.52 -3.70
N GLY A 217 -11.57 -34.10 -4.88
CA GLY A 217 -11.97 -32.83 -5.49
C GLY A 217 -11.23 -31.62 -4.92
N PHE A 218 -11.54 -30.46 -5.50
CA PHE A 218 -10.93 -29.16 -5.18
C PHE A 218 -11.37 -28.66 -3.80
N SER A 219 -10.41 -28.15 -3.04
CA SER A 219 -10.61 -27.51 -1.74
C SER A 219 -10.37 -26.01 -1.88
N SER A 220 -11.46 -25.25 -1.96
CA SER A 220 -11.40 -23.78 -2.01
C SER A 220 -10.73 -23.19 -0.77
N ALA A 221 -10.95 -23.78 0.40
CA ALA A 221 -10.33 -23.36 1.65
C ALA A 221 -8.79 -23.50 1.64
N ASP A 222 -8.27 -24.64 1.18
CA ASP A 222 -6.82 -24.87 1.14
C ASP A 222 -6.15 -23.93 0.13
N PHE A 223 -6.78 -23.71 -1.03
CA PHE A 223 -6.26 -22.77 -2.03
C PHE A 223 -6.31 -21.31 -1.55
N MET A 224 -7.41 -20.87 -0.92
CA MET A 224 -7.48 -19.51 -0.37
C MET A 224 -6.48 -19.28 0.75
N THR A 225 -6.27 -20.29 1.61
CA THR A 225 -5.25 -20.21 2.67
C THR A 225 -3.86 -20.08 2.08
N PHE A 226 -3.56 -20.84 1.01
CA PHE A 226 -2.31 -20.71 0.28
C PHE A 226 -2.12 -19.31 -0.32
N LEU A 227 -3.13 -18.79 -1.04
CA LEU A 227 -3.06 -17.46 -1.65
C LEU A 227 -2.83 -16.36 -0.61
N TYR A 228 -3.51 -16.44 0.53
CA TYR A 228 -3.34 -15.46 1.61
C TYR A 228 -1.94 -15.54 2.24
N THR A 229 -1.45 -16.76 2.48
CA THR A 229 -0.09 -16.99 3.00
C THR A 229 0.98 -16.44 2.06
N GLU A 230 0.81 -16.63 0.75
CA GLU A 230 1.71 -16.06 -0.25
C GLU A 230 1.65 -14.53 -0.30
N LEU A 231 0.48 -13.92 -0.04
CA LEU A 231 0.34 -12.47 0.01
C LEU A 231 1.06 -11.89 1.24
N GLU A 232 0.94 -12.53 2.40
CA GLU A 232 1.68 -12.11 3.61
C GLU A 232 3.19 -12.21 3.41
N LYS A 233 3.70 -13.27 2.74
CA LYS A 233 5.12 -13.34 2.34
C LYS A 233 5.53 -12.22 1.38
N PHE A 234 4.64 -11.79 0.49
CA PHE A 234 4.90 -10.64 -0.37
C PHE A 234 5.00 -9.34 0.47
N ILE A 235 4.11 -9.17 1.46
CA ILE A 235 4.15 -8.05 2.40
C ILE A 235 5.46 -8.06 3.20
N GLU A 236 5.97 -9.23 3.61
CA GLU A 236 7.28 -9.34 4.25
C GLU A 236 8.43 -8.86 3.35
N ILE A 237 8.44 -9.27 2.07
CA ILE A 237 9.42 -8.77 1.09
C ILE A 237 9.33 -7.24 0.95
N PHE A 238 8.11 -6.71 0.91
CA PHE A 238 7.89 -5.27 0.84
C PHE A 238 8.33 -4.54 2.11
N ASN A 239 8.09 -5.11 3.28
CA ASN A 239 8.58 -4.59 4.57
C ASN A 239 10.11 -4.52 4.59
N VAL A 240 10.80 -5.57 4.13
CA VAL A 240 12.26 -5.61 4.00
C VAL A 240 12.79 -4.46 3.14
N TYR A 241 12.12 -4.17 2.02
CA TYR A 241 12.46 -3.03 1.17
C TYR A 241 12.33 -1.69 1.92
N LEU A 242 11.21 -1.48 2.59
CA LEU A 242 10.96 -0.25 3.33
C LEU A 242 11.97 -0.06 4.46
N GLU A 243 12.31 -1.10 5.20
CA GLU A 243 13.24 -0.99 6.33
C GLU A 243 14.70 -0.81 5.93
N ILE A 244 15.19 -1.67 5.03
CA ILE A 244 16.63 -1.74 4.73
C ILE A 244 17.06 -0.66 3.73
N ILE A 245 16.11 -0.10 2.98
CA ILE A 245 16.40 0.94 2.00
C ILE A 245 15.77 2.26 2.43
N VAL A 246 14.43 2.34 2.49
CA VAL A 246 13.76 3.63 2.72
C VAL A 246 14.01 4.15 4.15
N GLY A 247 13.94 3.26 5.13
CA GLY A 247 14.15 3.53 6.56
C GLY A 247 15.60 3.86 6.92
N GLN A 248 16.56 3.48 6.07
CA GLN A 248 17.98 3.80 6.24
C GLN A 248 18.39 5.16 5.64
N LEU A 249 17.51 5.81 4.86
CA LEU A 249 17.76 7.14 4.30
C LEU A 249 17.74 8.22 5.39
N SER A 250 18.88 8.37 6.07
CA SER A 250 19.06 9.37 7.12
C SER A 250 19.34 10.76 6.53
N GLN A 251 18.90 11.77 7.26
CA GLN A 251 18.97 13.17 6.86
C GLN A 251 20.44 13.62 6.72
N SER A 252 20.85 14.07 5.52
CA SER A 252 22.14 14.74 5.30
C SER A 252 22.04 16.25 5.11
N LYS A 253 20.81 16.76 5.05
CA LYS A 253 20.46 18.18 4.80
C LYS A 253 19.34 18.62 5.72
N MET A 254 19.35 19.88 6.15
CA MET A 254 18.19 20.43 6.85
C MET A 254 16.99 20.41 5.90
N ILE A 255 15.86 19.87 6.35
CA ILE A 255 14.63 19.80 5.58
C ILE A 255 13.64 20.73 6.26
N ASP A 256 13.16 21.73 5.52
CA ASP A 256 12.15 22.67 5.98
C ASP A 256 10.94 22.64 5.04
N ILE A 257 9.74 22.76 5.64
CA ILE A 257 8.47 22.74 4.92
C ILE A 257 7.79 24.08 5.14
N ASP A 258 7.61 24.82 4.05
CA ASP A 258 6.92 26.10 4.05
C ASP A 258 5.39 25.88 3.96
N ALA A 259 4.75 25.65 5.11
CA ALA A 259 3.32 25.37 5.18
C ALA A 259 2.60 26.04 6.37
N GLU A 260 1.32 26.35 6.19
CA GLU A 260 0.47 26.95 7.25
C GLU A 260 0.29 26.03 8.48
N TRP A 261 0.55 24.73 8.32
CA TRP A 261 0.42 23.72 9.37
C TRP A 261 1.75 23.31 9.98
N SER A 262 2.87 23.98 9.66
CA SER A 262 4.18 23.69 10.26
C SER A 262 3.99 23.51 11.77
N TYR A 263 4.30 22.30 12.26
CA TYR A 263 3.91 21.74 13.57
C TYR A 263 2.43 21.31 13.69
N PRO A 264 2.01 20.19 13.07
CA PRO A 264 0.69 19.63 13.25
C PRO A 264 0.52 19.06 14.68
N ASP A 265 -0.68 19.16 15.24
CA ASP A 265 -1.00 18.60 16.56
C ASP A 265 -1.13 17.07 16.50
N LYS A 266 -1.51 16.53 15.34
CA LYS A 266 -1.71 15.10 15.10
C LYS A 266 -1.50 14.75 13.63
N ILE A 267 -1.01 13.54 13.36
CA ILE A 267 -0.86 13.02 12.01
C ILE A 267 -1.63 11.71 11.84
N PHE A 268 -2.40 11.61 10.77
CA PHE A 268 -2.89 10.33 10.25
C PHE A 268 -2.07 9.95 9.02
N SER A 269 -1.36 8.84 9.09
CA SER A 269 -0.52 8.36 8.01
C SER A 269 -1.16 7.19 7.28
N PHE A 270 -1.31 7.34 5.97
CA PHE A 270 -1.56 6.25 5.03
C PHE A 270 -0.26 5.65 4.47
N ASN A 271 0.89 6.24 4.83
CA ASN A 271 2.19 5.69 4.50
C ASN A 271 2.58 4.62 5.50
N TYR A 272 3.29 3.61 5.01
CA TYR A 272 3.87 2.57 5.84
C TYR A 272 5.14 3.03 6.57
N THR A 273 5.76 4.12 6.12
CA THR A 273 7.02 4.67 6.63
C THR A 273 6.78 5.77 7.66
N ASN A 274 7.72 5.95 8.58
CA ASN A 274 7.69 7.00 9.59
C ASN A 274 8.37 8.31 9.15
N THR A 275 8.25 8.66 7.86
CA THR A 275 8.98 9.79 7.24
C THR A 275 8.87 11.09 8.03
N TYR A 276 7.66 11.45 8.48
CA TYR A 276 7.46 12.69 9.23
C TYR A 276 8.25 12.69 10.54
N GLN A 277 8.05 11.65 11.36
CA GLN A 277 8.69 11.50 12.66
C GLN A 277 10.22 11.45 12.56
N ARG A 278 10.72 10.89 11.45
CA ARG A 278 12.15 10.70 11.22
C ARG A 278 12.86 11.95 10.69
N LEU A 279 12.18 12.77 9.88
CA LEU A 279 12.81 13.87 9.14
C LEU A 279 12.43 15.27 9.63
N HIS A 280 11.34 15.41 10.39
CA HIS A 280 10.81 16.72 10.81
C HIS A 280 10.74 16.83 12.32
N ASP A 281 9.66 16.33 12.93
CA ASP A 281 9.41 16.49 14.37
C ASP A 281 8.81 15.22 14.97
N ALA A 282 9.00 15.06 16.27
CA ALA A 282 8.30 14.07 17.07
C ALA A 282 6.84 14.53 17.28
N VAL A 283 5.93 14.00 16.47
CA VAL A 283 4.48 14.20 16.58
C VAL A 283 3.80 12.83 16.75
N ASP A 284 2.64 12.81 17.40
CA ASP A 284 1.77 11.65 17.48
C ASP A 284 1.24 11.27 16.09
N VAL A 285 1.50 10.02 15.66
CA VAL A 285 1.16 9.53 14.33
C VAL A 285 0.35 8.23 14.45
N GLU A 286 -0.85 8.26 13.89
CA GLU A 286 -1.70 7.09 13.75
C GLU A 286 -1.59 6.54 12.33
N TYR A 287 -1.12 5.29 12.21
CA TYR A 287 -0.89 4.60 10.94
C TYR A 287 -2.13 3.82 10.51
N LEU A 288 -2.93 4.40 9.61
CA LEU A 288 -4.22 3.86 9.19
C LEU A 288 -4.12 2.61 8.32
N HIS A 289 -2.97 2.41 7.66
CA HIS A 289 -2.64 1.21 6.89
C HIS A 289 -1.55 0.36 7.55
N GLY A 290 -1.30 0.58 8.84
CA GLY A 290 -0.17 0.00 9.53
C GLY A 290 1.17 0.58 9.07
N SER A 291 2.24 0.07 9.65
CA SER A 291 3.60 0.56 9.49
C SER A 291 4.58 -0.58 9.22
N CYS A 292 5.69 -0.25 8.55
CA CYS A 292 6.83 -1.15 8.37
C CYS A 292 7.67 -1.22 9.65
N GLY A 293 8.34 -2.35 9.88
CA GLY A 293 9.16 -2.57 11.08
C GLY A 293 9.22 -4.05 11.49
N ASN A 294 9.97 -4.34 12.55
CA ASN A 294 10.06 -5.70 13.11
C ASN A 294 8.68 -6.28 13.46
N ASP A 295 7.79 -5.44 14.01
CA ASP A 295 6.41 -5.77 14.35
C ASP A 295 5.44 -5.20 13.31
N GLN A 296 5.77 -5.34 12.02
CA GLN A 296 4.97 -4.77 10.93
C GLN A 296 3.50 -5.21 11.01
N ASN A 297 2.61 -4.29 10.69
CA ASN A 297 1.17 -4.51 10.62
C ASN A 297 0.57 -3.96 9.32
N ILE A 298 1.33 -4.02 8.22
CA ILE A 298 0.97 -3.47 6.91
C ILE A 298 -0.35 -4.07 6.42
N VAL A 299 -1.26 -3.17 6.05
CA VAL A 299 -2.55 -3.48 5.42
C VAL A 299 -2.42 -3.25 3.92
N LEU A 300 -2.50 -4.33 3.16
CA LEU A 300 -2.29 -4.32 1.72
C LEU A 300 -3.26 -5.32 1.07
N GLY A 301 -4.49 -4.88 0.88
CA GLY A 301 -5.60 -5.71 0.42
C GLY A 301 -6.62 -4.92 -0.41
N VAL A 302 -7.69 -5.59 -0.80
CA VAL A 302 -8.79 -4.98 -1.57
C VAL A 302 -9.78 -4.26 -0.65
N SER A 303 -10.55 -3.33 -1.20
CA SER A 303 -11.54 -2.56 -0.44
C SER A 303 -12.62 -3.45 0.17
N ASP A 304 -13.21 -4.34 -0.62
CA ASP A 304 -14.25 -5.28 -0.20
C ASP A 304 -14.31 -6.50 -1.15
N LEU A 305 -15.12 -7.50 -0.81
CA LEU A 305 -15.41 -8.65 -1.67
C LEU A 305 -16.72 -8.43 -2.43
N GLU A 306 -16.66 -8.29 -3.75
CA GLU A 306 -17.86 -8.17 -4.58
C GLU A 306 -18.56 -9.53 -4.81
N SER A 307 -17.82 -10.64 -4.82
CA SER A 307 -18.36 -11.96 -5.17
C SER A 307 -18.95 -12.72 -4.00
N GLU A 308 -20.19 -13.20 -4.16
CA GLU A 308 -20.86 -14.06 -3.18
C GLU A 308 -20.14 -15.39 -2.93
N SER A 309 -19.43 -15.95 -3.92
CA SER A 309 -18.68 -17.19 -3.71
C SER A 309 -17.50 -16.99 -2.76
N LEU A 310 -16.81 -15.84 -2.85
CA LEU A 310 -15.74 -15.46 -1.94
C LEU A 310 -16.25 -15.18 -0.52
N LYS A 311 -17.42 -14.51 -0.40
CA LYS A 311 -18.08 -14.28 0.89
C LYS A 311 -18.50 -15.60 1.56
N LYS A 312 -19.07 -16.53 0.80
CA LYS A 312 -19.49 -17.86 1.29
C LYS A 312 -18.33 -18.64 1.91
N ILE A 313 -17.14 -18.55 1.32
CA ILE A 313 -15.93 -19.20 1.85
C ILE A 313 -15.14 -18.31 2.83
N LYS A 314 -15.68 -17.15 3.21
CA LYS A 314 -15.09 -16.20 4.17
C LYS A 314 -13.69 -15.73 3.79
N ALA A 315 -13.45 -15.43 2.51
CA ALA A 315 -12.18 -14.90 2.00
C ALA A 315 -11.86 -13.46 2.46
N TYR A 316 -12.42 -13.02 3.59
CA TYR A 316 -12.28 -11.66 4.11
C TYR A 316 -10.83 -11.31 4.47
N GLY A 317 -9.92 -12.29 4.60
CA GLY A 317 -8.48 -12.06 4.81
C GLY A 317 -7.81 -11.15 3.77
N PHE A 318 -8.42 -11.02 2.58
CA PHE A 318 -7.93 -10.13 1.53
C PHE A 318 -8.49 -8.71 1.63
N THR A 319 -9.49 -8.45 2.47
CA THR A 319 -10.06 -7.10 2.59
C THR A 319 -9.26 -6.26 3.58
N LYS A 320 -9.09 -4.98 3.26
CA LYS A 320 -8.43 -4.02 4.16
C LYS A 320 -9.10 -3.97 5.52
N TYR A 321 -10.44 -4.00 5.56
CA TYR A 321 -11.20 -3.95 6.81
C TYR A 321 -10.83 -5.10 7.76
N GLN A 322 -10.81 -6.35 7.27
CA GLN A 322 -10.44 -7.48 8.11
C GLN A 322 -8.97 -7.42 8.52
N GLN A 323 -8.07 -7.07 7.59
CA GLN A 323 -6.64 -6.95 7.90
C GLN A 323 -6.39 -5.91 8.99
N LYS A 324 -7.10 -4.77 8.94
CA LYS A 324 -7.03 -3.72 9.97
C LYS A 324 -7.44 -4.23 11.35
N LEU A 325 -8.56 -4.95 11.42
CA LEU A 325 -9.04 -5.56 12.66
C LEU A 325 -8.10 -6.66 13.19
N PHE A 326 -7.50 -7.44 12.30
CA PHE A 326 -6.63 -8.55 12.69
C PHE A 326 -5.23 -8.10 13.11
N LYS A 327 -4.71 -7.06 12.46
CA LYS A 327 -3.36 -6.52 12.71
C LYS A 327 -3.35 -5.35 13.70
N ASP A 328 -4.47 -5.15 14.40
CA ASP A 328 -4.68 -4.09 15.40
C ASP A 328 -4.22 -2.69 14.91
N THR A 329 -4.44 -2.39 13.63
CA THR A 329 -4.20 -1.04 13.11
C THR A 329 -5.28 -0.09 13.60
N ASP A 330 -4.98 1.20 13.71
CA ASP A 330 -5.97 2.15 14.22
C ASP A 330 -7.20 2.27 13.30
N PHE A 331 -8.32 1.70 13.77
CA PHE A 331 -9.63 1.76 13.13
C PHE A 331 -10.53 2.86 13.70
N LEU A 332 -10.04 3.65 14.66
CA LEU A 332 -10.81 4.67 15.39
C LEU A 332 -10.74 6.05 14.73
N PHE A 333 -10.49 6.10 13.42
CA PHE A 333 -10.32 7.35 12.67
C PHE A 333 -11.47 8.33 12.92
N LEU A 334 -11.16 9.44 13.59
CA LEU A 334 -12.09 10.50 13.97
C LEU A 334 -13.29 10.04 14.82
N ASP A 335 -13.28 8.82 15.38
CA ASP A 335 -14.39 8.26 16.16
C ASP A 335 -14.73 9.11 17.38
N LYS A 336 -13.72 9.68 18.03
CA LYS A 336 -13.89 10.63 19.15
C LYS A 336 -14.81 11.79 18.74
N TYR A 337 -14.54 12.42 17.59
CA TYR A 337 -15.32 13.56 17.11
C TYR A 337 -16.72 13.14 16.67
N LYS A 338 -16.85 11.98 16.01
CA LYS A 338 -18.17 11.44 15.63
C LYS A 338 -19.01 11.15 16.88
N ALA A 339 -18.42 10.62 17.94
CA ALA A 339 -19.09 10.36 19.21
C ALA A 339 -19.54 11.65 19.91
N GLU A 340 -18.68 12.67 19.91
CA GLU A 340 -18.98 14.01 20.42
C GLU A 340 -20.19 14.63 19.69
N ILE A 341 -20.16 14.64 18.36
CA ILE A 341 -21.29 15.11 17.52
C ILE A 341 -22.59 14.37 17.85
N ARG A 342 -22.55 13.04 17.96
CA ARG A 342 -23.74 12.23 18.27
C ARG A 342 -24.31 12.58 19.64
N LYS A 343 -23.45 12.75 20.64
CA LYS A 343 -23.84 13.14 21.99
C LYS A 343 -24.50 14.51 22.00
N ASP A 344 -23.88 15.50 21.37
CA ASP A 344 -24.40 16.87 21.31
C ASP A 344 -25.78 16.93 20.63
N LYS A 345 -25.97 16.18 19.55
CA LYS A 345 -27.28 16.07 18.87
C LYS A 345 -28.38 15.58 19.81
N ILE A 346 -28.12 14.50 20.55
CA ILE A 346 -29.09 13.92 21.48
C ILE A 346 -29.45 14.94 22.58
N GLU A 347 -28.45 15.61 23.14
CA GLU A 347 -28.64 16.59 24.22
C GLU A 347 -29.42 17.82 23.72
N ILE A 348 -29.10 18.33 22.54
CA ILE A 348 -29.80 19.47 21.93
C ILE A 348 -31.25 19.12 21.59
N GLU A 349 -31.52 17.94 21.03
CA GLU A 349 -32.88 17.49 20.77
C GLU A 349 -33.69 17.31 22.05
N ALA A 350 -33.07 16.83 23.13
CA ALA A 350 -33.71 16.76 24.44
C ALA A 350 -34.07 18.17 24.96
N LEU A 351 -33.14 19.13 24.88
CA LEU A 351 -33.38 20.52 25.28
C LEU A 351 -34.48 21.18 24.43
N LYS A 352 -34.45 21.00 23.11
CA LYS A 352 -35.49 21.52 22.18
C LYS A 352 -36.87 20.99 22.55
N ARG A 353 -36.99 19.70 22.90
CA ARG A 353 -38.25 19.12 23.38
C ARG A 353 -38.71 19.73 24.70
N GLN A 354 -37.80 19.97 25.65
CA GLN A 354 -38.15 20.62 26.93
C GLN A 354 -38.64 22.05 26.71
N VAL A 355 -37.99 22.83 25.85
CA VAL A 355 -38.39 24.20 25.52
C VAL A 355 -39.81 24.26 24.93
N MET A 356 -40.24 23.22 24.21
CA MET A 356 -41.59 23.12 23.62
C MET A 356 -42.68 22.70 24.61
N MET A 357 -42.34 22.29 25.83
CA MET A 357 -43.33 21.92 26.85
C MET A 357 -43.97 23.18 27.50
N PRO A 358 -45.23 23.09 27.97
CA PRO A 358 -45.90 24.20 28.65
C PRO A 358 -45.31 24.42 30.06
N LEU A 359 -44.16 25.09 30.11
CA LEU A 359 -43.39 25.39 31.32
C LEU A 359 -43.42 26.89 31.62
N GLY A 360 -43.03 27.27 32.84
CA GLY A 360 -42.99 28.69 33.26
C GLY A 360 -41.94 29.51 32.50
N GLU A 361 -42.27 30.77 32.16
CA GLU A 361 -41.45 31.64 31.31
C GLU A 361 -39.98 31.78 31.75
N ARG A 362 -39.71 31.87 33.07
CA ARG A 362 -38.33 31.98 33.57
C ARG A 362 -37.52 30.72 33.28
N TYR A 363 -38.13 29.55 33.41
CA TYR A 363 -37.49 28.26 33.15
C TYR A 363 -37.24 28.06 31.66
N VAL A 364 -38.19 28.45 30.81
CA VAL A 364 -38.01 28.45 29.35
C VAL A 364 -36.86 29.38 28.95
N ARG A 365 -36.78 30.59 29.53
CA ARG A 365 -35.67 31.53 29.25
C ARG A 365 -34.30 30.94 29.63
N SER A 366 -34.17 30.30 30.80
CA SER A 366 -32.91 29.64 31.17
C SER A 366 -32.57 28.47 30.24
N LEU A 367 -33.57 27.70 29.78
CA LEU A 367 -33.33 26.62 28.81
C LEU A 367 -32.87 27.16 27.45
N HIS A 368 -33.40 28.30 27.00
CA HIS A 368 -32.93 28.96 25.77
C HIS A 368 -31.47 29.41 25.86
N GLU A 369 -31.03 29.89 27.01
CA GLU A 369 -29.64 30.28 27.27
C GLU A 369 -28.71 29.07 27.19
N VAL A 370 -29.05 27.99 27.92
CA VAL A 370 -28.31 26.72 27.87
C VAL A 370 -28.29 26.13 26.46
N LEU A 371 -29.42 26.18 25.73
CA LEU A 371 -29.50 25.72 24.35
C LEU A 371 -28.57 26.54 23.45
N SER A 372 -28.53 27.86 23.61
CA SER A 372 -27.69 28.75 22.82
C SER A 372 -26.19 28.59 23.14
N GLU A 373 -25.84 28.24 24.38
CA GLU A 373 -24.47 27.83 24.76
C GLU A 373 -24.10 26.50 24.11
N LYS A 374 -24.95 25.48 24.28
CA LYS A 374 -24.78 24.16 23.66
C LYS A 374 -24.64 24.24 22.15
N GLU A 375 -25.44 25.09 21.49
CA GLU A 375 -25.35 25.26 20.05
C GLU A 375 -24.01 25.87 19.61
N ARG A 376 -23.36 26.69 20.46
CA ARG A 376 -22.01 27.22 20.24
C ARG A 376 -20.90 26.21 20.55
N ASP A 377 -21.11 25.33 21.53
CA ASP A 377 -20.12 24.32 21.93
C ASP A 377 -19.95 23.19 20.90
N GLN A 378 -20.81 23.11 19.89
CA GLN A 378 -20.71 22.12 18.80
C GLN A 378 -19.52 22.36 17.83
N PHE A 379 -18.77 23.45 17.98
CA PHE A 379 -17.61 23.73 17.14
C PHE A 379 -16.43 22.83 17.50
N LEU A 380 -15.99 22.01 16.54
CA LEU A 380 -14.81 21.15 16.69
C LEU A 380 -13.49 21.90 16.47
N ASN A 381 -13.51 22.98 15.68
CA ASN A 381 -12.33 23.82 15.37
C ASN A 381 -11.13 23.00 14.84
N LEU A 382 -11.37 22.22 13.79
CA LEU A 382 -10.39 21.31 13.18
C LEU A 382 -9.95 21.81 11.79
N ASN A 383 -8.65 21.91 11.57
CA ASN A 383 -8.07 22.16 10.26
C ASN A 383 -7.34 20.91 9.78
N PHE A 384 -7.85 20.29 8.72
CA PHE A 384 -7.24 19.13 8.08
C PHE A 384 -6.40 19.56 6.88
N TYR A 385 -5.21 19.01 6.78
CA TYR A 385 -4.27 19.23 5.69
C TYR A 385 -3.94 17.88 5.06
N ILE A 386 -4.36 17.65 3.82
CA ILE A 386 -4.16 16.38 3.13
C ILE A 386 -3.02 16.55 2.13
N TRP A 387 -1.91 15.84 2.32
CA TRP A 387 -0.76 15.89 1.44
C TRP A 387 -0.36 14.51 0.93
N GLY A 388 -0.40 14.34 -0.39
CA GLY A 388 0.12 13.15 -1.05
C GLY A 388 -0.79 11.93 -0.98
N HIS A 389 -2.00 12.08 -0.45
CA HIS A 389 -3.05 11.07 -0.48
C HIS A 389 -3.81 11.11 -1.82
N SER A 390 -4.24 9.96 -2.33
CA SER A 390 -4.95 9.82 -3.61
C SER A 390 -6.44 10.20 -3.54
N LEU A 391 -7.00 10.21 -2.34
CA LEU A 391 -8.44 10.35 -2.05
C LEU A 391 -9.28 9.31 -2.82
N ASP A 392 -8.73 8.12 -3.02
CA ASP A 392 -9.30 7.06 -3.85
C ASP A 392 -10.45 6.30 -3.15
N ILE A 393 -11.27 5.59 -3.94
CA ILE A 393 -12.35 4.74 -3.44
C ILE A 393 -11.87 3.65 -2.47
N SER A 394 -10.59 3.26 -2.57
CA SER A 394 -9.97 2.31 -1.64
C SER A 394 -9.99 2.79 -0.18
N ASP A 395 -9.99 4.11 0.03
CA ASP A 395 -10.00 4.75 1.35
C ASP A 395 -11.31 5.52 1.61
N LYS A 396 -12.39 5.13 0.91
CA LYS A 396 -13.68 5.84 0.92
C LYS A 396 -14.24 6.07 2.32
N ASP A 397 -14.08 5.12 3.24
CA ASP A 397 -14.73 5.19 4.56
C ASP A 397 -14.10 6.32 5.40
N TYR A 398 -12.79 6.48 5.36
CA TYR A 398 -12.10 7.60 6.01
C TYR A 398 -12.49 8.96 5.38
N ILE A 399 -12.63 8.99 4.06
CA ILE A 399 -13.06 10.20 3.35
C ILE A 399 -14.49 10.55 3.75
N ILE A 400 -15.40 9.58 3.80
CA ILE A 400 -16.78 9.81 4.24
C ILE A 400 -16.80 10.30 5.69
N ASP A 401 -16.04 9.68 6.58
CA ASP A 401 -15.96 10.08 7.99
C ASP A 401 -15.48 11.53 8.16
N LEU A 402 -14.38 11.91 7.50
CA LEU A 402 -13.86 13.27 7.55
C LEU A 402 -14.88 14.30 7.06
N PHE A 403 -15.48 14.05 5.89
CA PHE A 403 -16.43 14.97 5.29
C PHE A 403 -17.84 14.89 5.92
N SER A 404 -18.08 13.98 6.87
CA SER A 404 -19.34 13.93 7.63
C SER A 404 -19.41 14.93 8.78
N LEU A 405 -18.26 15.46 9.22
CA LEU A 405 -18.19 16.32 10.41
C LEU A 405 -18.98 17.64 10.27
N ASN A 406 -19.22 18.10 9.04
CA ASN A 406 -20.03 19.30 8.75
C ASN A 406 -21.39 18.98 8.07
N ASP A 407 -21.87 17.73 8.09
CA ASP A 407 -23.05 17.34 7.28
C ASP A 407 -24.32 18.12 7.64
N ASP A 408 -24.57 18.34 8.93
CA ASP A 408 -25.77 19.02 9.42
C ASP A 408 -25.56 20.50 9.77
N MET A 409 -24.34 20.91 10.11
CA MET A 409 -23.99 22.31 10.36
C MET A 409 -22.50 22.57 10.20
N ASP A 410 -22.11 23.84 10.10
CA ASP A 410 -20.70 24.24 10.14
C ASP A 410 -20.15 24.05 11.57
N ARG A 411 -19.32 23.02 11.79
CA ARG A 411 -18.60 22.81 13.06
C ARG A 411 -17.22 23.44 13.08
N ASN A 412 -16.96 24.38 12.19
CA ASN A 412 -15.66 24.98 11.95
C ASN A 412 -14.59 23.94 11.60
N VAL A 413 -14.98 22.90 10.84
CA VAL A 413 -14.05 21.94 10.24
C VAL A 413 -13.65 22.45 8.85
N ARG A 414 -12.35 22.55 8.58
CA ARG A 414 -11.79 23.01 7.30
C ARG A 414 -10.84 21.97 6.75
N VAL A 415 -10.86 21.74 5.44
CA VAL A 415 -10.03 20.76 4.74
C VAL A 415 -9.27 21.45 3.62
N THR A 416 -7.95 21.33 3.66
CA THR A 416 -7.03 21.79 2.63
C THR A 416 -6.38 20.58 1.96
N VAL A 417 -6.60 20.41 0.66
CA VAL A 417 -5.99 19.33 -0.14
C VAL A 417 -4.84 19.89 -0.97
N TYR A 418 -3.65 19.33 -0.79
CA TYR A 418 -2.46 19.69 -1.55
C TYR A 418 -2.34 18.88 -2.85
N TYR A 419 -1.98 19.55 -3.94
CA TYR A 419 -1.76 18.92 -5.25
C TYR A 419 -0.44 19.37 -5.89
N TYR A 420 0.23 18.46 -6.60
CA TYR A 420 1.53 18.75 -7.22
C TYR A 420 1.40 19.47 -8.58
N ASP A 421 0.40 19.11 -9.39
CA ASP A 421 0.13 19.71 -10.70
C ASP A 421 -1.39 19.81 -10.99
N PRO A 422 -1.79 20.50 -12.08
CA PRO A 422 -3.20 20.63 -12.44
C PRO A 422 -3.91 19.29 -12.73
N ASN A 423 -3.19 18.28 -13.24
CA ASN A 423 -3.78 16.97 -13.53
C ASN A 423 -4.09 16.22 -12.23
N ALA A 424 -3.20 16.30 -11.26
CA ALA A 424 -3.39 15.76 -9.91
C ALA A 424 -4.61 16.39 -9.24
N LYS A 425 -4.74 17.72 -9.33
CA LYS A 425 -5.93 18.42 -8.81
C LYS A 425 -7.22 17.89 -9.45
N PHE A 426 -7.21 17.68 -10.77
CA PHE A 426 -8.36 17.13 -11.49
C PHE A 426 -8.70 15.70 -11.03
N SER A 427 -7.69 14.83 -10.88
CA SER A 427 -7.89 13.46 -10.38
C SER A 427 -8.43 13.44 -8.95
N LEU A 428 -7.86 14.23 -8.04
CA LEU A 428 -8.32 14.34 -6.65
C LEU A 428 -9.78 14.79 -6.56
N LEU A 429 -10.17 15.78 -7.38
CA LEU A 429 -11.55 16.25 -7.43
C LEU A 429 -12.51 15.18 -7.97
N ASN A 430 -12.12 14.45 -9.01
CA ASN A 430 -12.95 13.37 -9.56
C ASN A 430 -13.18 12.25 -8.54
N ASN A 431 -12.14 11.88 -7.78
CA ASN A 431 -12.27 10.85 -6.75
C ASN A 431 -13.22 11.32 -5.64
N LEU A 432 -13.07 12.56 -5.16
CA LEU A 432 -14.03 13.13 -4.20
C LEU A 432 -15.46 13.17 -4.73
N LEU A 433 -15.67 13.52 -6.01
CA LEU A 433 -16.99 13.50 -6.63
C LEU A 433 -17.57 12.08 -6.73
N ALA A 434 -16.74 11.08 -7.02
CA ALA A 434 -17.16 9.67 -7.07
C ALA A 434 -17.65 9.18 -5.70
N ILE A 435 -16.95 9.55 -4.64
CA ILE A 435 -17.21 9.13 -3.25
C ILE A 435 -18.34 9.94 -2.63
N LEU A 436 -18.21 11.27 -2.56
CA LEU A 436 -19.10 12.16 -1.82
C LEU A 436 -20.32 12.65 -2.62
N LYS A 437 -20.31 12.45 -3.94
CA LYS A 437 -21.29 12.97 -4.90
C LYS A 437 -21.22 14.50 -5.06
N LYS A 438 -21.83 14.97 -6.15
CA LYS A 438 -21.76 16.37 -6.62
C LYS A 438 -22.21 17.37 -5.54
N ASP A 439 -23.38 17.15 -4.94
CA ASP A 439 -24.02 18.13 -4.06
C ASP A 439 -23.17 18.43 -2.82
N LYS A 440 -22.58 17.38 -2.22
CA LYS A 440 -21.73 17.51 -1.03
C LYS A 440 -20.41 18.24 -1.36
N VAL A 441 -19.74 17.89 -2.46
CA VAL A 441 -18.50 18.57 -2.87
C VAL A 441 -18.77 20.05 -3.17
N GLU A 442 -19.85 20.36 -3.89
CA GLU A 442 -20.22 21.75 -4.19
C GLU A 442 -20.50 22.56 -2.91
N GLN A 443 -21.24 22.00 -1.96
CA GLN A 443 -21.53 22.64 -0.68
C GLN A 443 -20.23 22.99 0.07
N TRP A 444 -19.33 22.01 0.21
CA TRP A 444 -18.05 22.19 0.90
C TRP A 444 -17.17 23.26 0.24
N MET A 445 -17.12 23.30 -1.09
CA MET A 445 -16.34 24.31 -1.81
C MET A 445 -16.98 25.70 -1.76
N LYS A 446 -18.30 25.82 -1.94
CA LYS A 446 -19.03 27.10 -1.88
C LYS A 446 -18.91 27.77 -0.51
N ASN A 447 -18.95 26.97 0.56
CA ASN A 447 -18.80 27.45 1.93
C ASN A 447 -17.34 27.68 2.35
N LYS A 448 -16.36 27.43 1.45
CA LYS A 448 -14.91 27.47 1.73
C LYS A 448 -14.49 26.52 2.85
N TRP A 449 -15.23 25.44 3.06
CA TRP A 449 -14.84 24.35 3.97
C TRP A 449 -13.81 23.42 3.34
N LEU A 450 -13.84 23.27 2.01
CA LEU A 450 -12.85 22.54 1.22
C LEU A 450 -12.10 23.50 0.30
N GLN A 451 -10.77 23.44 0.33
CA GLN A 451 -9.90 24.17 -0.59
C GLN A 451 -8.78 23.31 -1.14
N PHE A 452 -8.32 23.65 -2.35
CA PHE A 452 -7.17 22.99 -2.99
C PHE A 452 -6.02 23.98 -3.11
N LYS A 453 -4.83 23.62 -2.62
CA LYS A 453 -3.60 24.42 -2.70
C LYS A 453 -2.48 23.63 -3.40
N LYS A 454 -1.53 24.31 -4.02
CA LYS A 454 -0.31 23.65 -4.53
C LYS A 454 0.47 23.07 -3.37
N ASN A 455 1.19 21.97 -3.60
CA ASN A 455 2.09 21.38 -2.59
C ASN A 455 2.98 22.44 -1.94
N PRO A 456 3.19 22.36 -0.61
CA PRO A 456 4.22 23.14 0.06
C PRO A 456 5.59 22.94 -0.58
N GLU A 457 6.42 23.98 -0.55
CA GLU A 457 7.80 23.87 -0.98
C GLU A 457 8.62 23.18 0.12
N ILE A 458 9.40 22.16 -0.26
CA ILE A 458 10.36 21.49 0.61
C ILE A 458 11.74 22.05 0.28
N LYS A 459 12.36 22.71 1.26
CA LYS A 459 13.69 23.32 1.12
C LYS A 459 14.73 22.36 1.72
N PHE A 460 15.71 21.98 0.90
CA PHE A 460 16.85 21.16 1.32
C PHE A 460 18.09 22.04 1.49
N GLY A 461 18.40 22.42 2.74
CA GLY A 461 19.54 23.26 3.11
C GLY A 461 20.76 22.46 3.58
N GLU A 462 21.93 23.11 3.64
CA GLU A 462 23.12 22.50 4.27
C GLU A 462 22.92 22.39 5.78
N ILE A 463 23.35 21.28 6.38
CA ILE A 463 23.39 21.16 7.85
C ILE A 463 24.55 22.03 8.34
N ILE A 464 24.23 23.21 8.88
CA ILE A 464 25.23 24.02 9.60
C ILE A 464 25.50 23.31 10.93
N SER A 465 26.61 22.58 11.06
CA SER A 465 26.99 22.06 12.36
C SER A 465 27.42 23.23 13.25
N GLU A 466 26.70 23.50 14.32
CA GLU A 466 27.16 24.35 15.43
C GLU A 466 28.31 23.65 16.18
N LYS A 467 29.48 23.57 15.55
CA LYS A 467 30.75 23.20 16.20
C LYS A 467 31.93 24.07 15.78
N THR A 468 31.66 25.22 15.17
CA THR A 468 32.62 26.30 14.98
C THR A 468 31.91 27.63 15.18
N ALA A 469 31.66 27.98 16.44
CA ALA A 469 31.45 29.35 16.90
C ALA A 469 32.32 29.56 18.13
#